data_AF-A0A3M8HGB5-F1
#
_entry.id   AF-A0A3M8HGB5-F1
#
_cell.length_a   1.000
_cell.length_b   1.000
_cell.length_c   1.000
_cell.angle_alpha   90.00
_cell.angle_beta   90.00
_cell.angle_gamma   90.00
#
_symmetry.space_group_name_H-M   'P 1'
#
loop_
_entity.id
_entity.type
_entity.pdbx_description
1 polymer ?
#
loop_
_entity_poly.entity_id
_entity_poly.type
_entity_poly.pdbx_seq_one_letter_code
_entity_poly.pdbx_strand_id
1 'polypeptide(L)' 'MKQNPQQVPGRPKKFVSKEEMIRNTEENIREAEISMEFAGEEELEHLQEKNERRKHAIERVKDEPLS' A
#
# COMPACT_ATOMS: atom_id res chain seq x y z
N MET A 1 20.89 17.45 -13.99
CA MET A 1 20.96 16.17 -13.25
C MET A 1 20.03 16.29 -12.06
N LYS A 2 18.86 15.64 -12.10
CA LYS A 2 17.84 15.75 -11.03
C LYS A 2 18.32 14.96 -9.81
N GLN A 3 18.33 15.59 -8.65
CA GLN A 3 18.84 15.03 -7.40
C GLN A 3 18.07 13.75 -7.05
N ASN A 4 18.82 12.67 -6.86
CA ASN A 4 18.34 11.45 -6.22
C ASN A 4 18.15 11.77 -4.73
N PRO A 5 16.93 11.69 -4.14
CA PRO A 5 16.74 12.09 -2.76
C PRO A 5 17.58 11.17 -1.85
N GLN A 6 18.63 11.76 -1.27
CA GLN A 6 19.48 11.14 -0.27
C GLN A 6 18.57 10.57 0.83
N GLN A 7 18.71 9.27 1.13
CA GLN A 7 18.13 8.69 2.33
C GLN A 7 18.60 9.52 3.52
N VAL A 8 17.68 10.21 4.19
CA VAL A 8 17.97 11.02 5.38
C VAL A 8 18.52 10.12 6.49
N PRO A 9 19.80 10.26 6.87
CA PRO A 9 20.38 9.42 7.92
C PRO A 9 19.74 9.78 9.27
N GLY A 10 19.18 8.79 9.96
CA GLY A 10 18.69 8.95 11.34
C GLY A 10 17.18 8.95 11.55
N ARG A 11 16.35 8.69 10.52
CA ARG A 11 14.93 8.39 10.79
C ARG A 11 14.85 7.00 11.43
N PRO A 12 14.44 6.85 12.70
CA PRO A 12 14.19 5.52 13.24
C PRO A 12 13.14 4.86 12.35
N LYS A 13 13.38 3.60 11.92
CA LYS A 13 12.32 2.79 11.32
C LYS A 13 11.21 2.72 12.36
N LYS A 14 10.17 3.52 12.19
CA LYS A 14 9.00 3.47 13.08
C LYS A 14 8.45 2.06 12.92
N PHE A 15 8.53 1.25 13.98
CA PHE A 15 7.97 -0.08 13.95
C PHE A 15 6.45 0.09 13.83
N VAL A 16 5.89 -0.39 12.72
CA VAL A 16 4.46 -0.35 12.44
C VAL A 16 3.91 -1.70 12.87
N SER A 17 2.85 -1.71 13.68
CA SER A 17 2.25 -2.99 14.09
C SER A 17 1.63 -3.70 12.90
N LYS A 18 1.43 -5.02 13.00
CA LYS A 18 0.74 -5.81 11.96
C LYS A 18 -0.65 -5.25 11.67
N GLU A 19 -1.38 -4.87 12.72
CA GLU A 19 -2.72 -4.28 12.62
C GLU A 19 -2.68 -2.92 11.93
N GLU A 20 -1.66 -2.09 12.21
CA GLU A 20 -1.48 -0.81 11.54
C GLU A 20 -1.10 -0.98 10.06
N MET A 21 -0.27 -1.97 9.72
CA MET A 21 0.04 -2.29 8.32
C MET A 21 -1.21 -2.74 7.55
N ILE A 22 -2.04 -3.61 8.15
CA ILE A 22 -3.30 -4.06 7.57
C ILE A 22 -4.23 -2.86 7.37
N ARG A 23 -4.45 -2.05 8.41
CA ARG A 23 -5.33 -0.88 8.35
C ARG A 23 -4.91 0.12 7.28
N ASN A 24 -3.61 0.44 7.23
CA ASN A 24 -3.07 1.35 6.22
C ASN A 24 -3.26 0.78 4.81
N THR A 25 -3.13 -0.54 4.64
CA THR A 25 -3.33 -1.17 3.32
C THR A 25 -4.81 -1.17 2.92
N GLU A 26 -5.73 -1.41 3.86
CA GLU A 26 -7.19 -1.31 3.64
C GLU A 26 -7.62 0.13 3.30
N GLU A 27 -7.03 1.14 3.94
CA GLU A 27 -7.26 2.55 3.62
C GLU A 27 -6.78 2.89 2.20
N ASN A 28 -5.58 2.43 1.82
CA ASN A 28 -5.07 2.58 0.45
C ASN A 28 -5.95 1.91 -0.61
N ILE A 29 -6.63 0.81 -0.28
CA ILE A 29 -7.59 0.17 -1.18
C ILE A 29 -8.82 1.08 -1.34
N ARG A 30 -9.40 1.55 -0.23
CA ARG A 30 -10.58 2.45 -0.27
C ARG A 30 -10.33 3.74 -1.04
N GLU A 31 -9.18 4.39 -0.82
CA GLU A 31 -8.82 5.60 -1.55
C GLU A 31 -8.63 5.34 -3.05
N ALA A 32 -8.06 4.18 -3.40
CA ALA A 32 -7.94 3.77 -4.79
C ALA A 32 -9.31 3.48 -5.42
N GLU A 33 -10.23 2.84 -4.71
CA GLU A 33 -11.61 2.60 -5.17
C GLU A 33 -12.37 3.91 -5.45
N ILE A 34 -12.18 4.94 -4.62
CA ILE A 34 -12.73 6.28 -4.88
C ILE A 34 -12.09 6.88 -6.14
N SER A 35 -10.78 6.71 -6.31
CA SER A 35 -10.05 7.25 -7.46
C SER A 35 -10.47 6.57 -8.78
N MET A 36 -10.87 5.29 -8.73
CA MET A 36 -11.35 4.54 -9.89
C MET A 36 -12.61 5.15 -10.54
N GLU A 37 -13.43 5.89 -9.79
CA GLU A 37 -14.63 6.56 -10.34
C GLU A 37 -14.28 7.60 -11.42
N PHE A 38 -13.09 8.20 -11.31
CA PHE A 38 -12.64 9.28 -12.18
C PHE A 38 -11.45 8.88 -13.07
N ALA A 39 -10.99 7.64 -12.96
CA ALA A 39 -9.84 7.12 -13.69
C ALA A 39 -10.17 6.84 -15.17
N GLY A 40 -9.19 7.05 -16.05
CA GLY A 40 -9.25 6.53 -17.42
C GLY A 40 -9.10 5.01 -17.48
N GLU A 41 -9.40 4.38 -18.62
CA GLU A 41 -9.42 2.91 -18.76
C GLU A 41 -8.11 2.22 -18.35
N GLU A 42 -6.96 2.73 -18.80
CA GLU A 42 -5.64 2.18 -18.46
C GLU A 42 -5.35 2.33 -16.95
N GLU A 43 -5.63 3.50 -16.38
CA GLU A 43 -5.42 3.75 -14.95
C GLU A 43 -6.36 2.88 -14.09
N LEU A 44 -7.59 2.67 -14.55
CA LEU A 44 -8.57 1.81 -13.91
C LEU A 44 -8.07 0.36 -13.81
N GLU A 45 -7.54 -0.20 -14.91
CA GLU A 45 -6.97 -1.55 -14.94
C GLU A 45 -5.79 -1.67 -13.96
N HIS A 46 -4.88 -0.69 -13.96
CA HIS A 46 -3.77 -0.65 -13.02
C HIS A 46 -4.20 -0.54 -11.55
N LEU A 47 -5.23 0.25 -11.25
CA LEU A 47 -5.78 0.39 -9.89
C LEU A 47 -6.41 -0.92 -9.42
N GLN A 48 -7.13 -1.62 -10.31
CA GLN A 48 -7.73 -2.92 -10.04
C GLN A 48 -6.66 -3.98 -9.73
N GLU A 49 -5.67 -4.16 -10.61
CA GLU A 49 -4.57 -5.11 -10.37
C GLU A 49 -3.81 -4.80 -9.08
N LYS A 50 -3.57 -3.52 -8.79
CA LYS A 50 -2.89 -3.09 -7.58
C LYS A 50 -3.72 -3.40 -6.34
N ASN A 51 -5.04 -3.20 -6.39
CA ASN A 51 -5.94 -3.53 -5.29
C ASN A 51 -6.02 -5.03 -5.04
N GLU A 52 -6.08 -5.86 -6.08
CA GLU A 52 -6.06 -7.33 -5.93
C GLU A 52 -4.76 -7.81 -5.26
N ARG A 53 -3.60 -7.27 -5.67
CA ARG A 53 -2.33 -7.59 -4.99
C ARG A 53 -2.30 -7.15 -3.54
N ARG A 54 -2.91 -6.01 -3.19
CA ARG A 54 -3.01 -5.54 -1.80
C ARG A 54 -3.90 -6.45 -0.95
N LYS A 55 -5.02 -6.95 -1.50
CA LYS A 55 -5.90 -7.92 -0.81
C LYS A 55 -5.15 -9.20 -0.46
N HIS A 56 -4.46 -9.80 -1.44
CA HIS A 56 -3.61 -10.97 -1.17
C HIS A 56 -2.49 -10.70 -0.17
N ALA A 57 -1.89 -9.51 -0.19
CA ALA A 57 -0.87 -9.14 0.80
C ALA A 57 -1.46 -9.07 2.21
N ILE A 58 -2.67 -8.49 2.37
CA ILE A 58 -3.37 -8.45 3.66
C ILE A 58 -3.68 -9.86 4.17
N GLU A 59 -4.15 -10.77 3.31
CA GLU A 59 -4.44 -12.16 3.67
C GLU A 59 -3.18 -12.85 4.21
N ARG A 60 -2.06 -12.77 3.49
CA ARG A 60 -0.79 -13.35 3.95
C ARG A 60 -0.34 -12.77 5.29
N VAL A 61 -0.42 -11.45 5.43
CA VAL A 61 -0.05 -10.79 6.68
C VAL A 61 -0.97 -11.22 7.81
N LYS A 62 -2.28 -11.38 7.58
CA LYS A 62 -3.26 -11.88 8.57
C LYS A 62 -2.91 -13.30 9.04
N ASP A 63 -2.54 -14.19 8.12
CA ASP A 63 -2.24 -15.59 8.41
C ASP A 63 -0.83 -15.84 8.99
N GLU A 64 0.12 -14.94 8.76
CA GLU A 64 1.47 -15.06 9.32
C GLU A 64 1.47 -14.83 10.84
N PRO A 65 1.94 -15.80 11.66
CA PRO A 65 2.14 -15.56 13.08
C PRO A 65 3.27 -14.52 13.28
N LEU A 66 3.08 -13.61 14.23
CA LEU A 66 4.14 -12.72 14.70
C LEU A 66 5.19 -13.59 15.42
N SER A 67 6.26 -13.96 14.73
CA SER A 67 7.40 -14.68 15.31
C SER A 67 8.43 -13.76 15.94
#